data_AF-A0A2G2BFS5-F1
#
_entry.id   AF-A0A2G2BFS5-F1
#
_cell.length_a   1.000
_cell.length_b   1.000
_cell.length_c   1.000
_cell.angle_alpha   90.00
_cell.angle_beta   90.00
_cell.angle_gamma   90.00
#
_symmetry.space_group_name_H-M   'P 1'
#
loop_
_entity.id
_entity.type
_entity.pdbx_description
1 polymer ?
#
loop_
_entity_poly.entity_id
_entity_poly.type
_entity_poly.pdbx_seq_one_letter_code
_entity_poly.pdbx_strand_id
1 'polypeptide(L)'
;MGVFAMTTLSSVASASALTPLPKEYHINQSLMSGVVADRIRKACPSISARMFVAWSKLNRLKSYAVSKGYEEPEVRAFMKDPVEKARVNAMAADYLTSHGAVAGNAESYCTLGREEIAKKSLIGQMLRAR
;
A
#
# COMPACT_ATOMS: atom_id res chain seq x y z
N MET A 1 50.59 -34.02 25.67
CA MET A 1 49.27 -34.61 25.35
C MET A 1 48.24 -33.90 26.22
N GLY A 2 47.47 -32.94 25.67
CA GLY A 2 46.06 -33.13 25.29
C GLY A 2 45.17 -32.77 26.49
N VAL A 3 44.23 -31.83 26.46
CA VAL A 3 43.17 -31.55 25.48
C VAL A 3 42.60 -30.15 25.75
N PHE A 4 42.43 -29.32 24.71
CA PHE A 4 41.67 -28.05 24.80
C PHE A 4 40.20 -28.37 24.47
N ALA A 5 39.32 -28.30 25.47
CA ALA A 5 37.88 -28.46 25.28
C ALA A 5 37.27 -27.11 24.85
N MET A 6 36.93 -26.99 23.57
CA MET A 6 36.37 -25.77 22.98
C MET A 6 34.85 -25.91 22.88
N THR A 7 34.13 -25.40 23.88
CA THR A 7 32.67 -25.31 23.90
C THR A 7 32.18 -24.24 22.92
N THR A 8 31.57 -24.67 21.81
CA THR A 8 30.89 -23.78 20.86
C THR A 8 29.47 -23.49 21.34
N LEU A 9 29.21 -22.26 21.82
CA LEU A 9 27.85 -21.73 22.02
C LEU A 9 27.23 -21.44 20.65
N SER A 10 26.38 -22.33 20.16
CA SER A 10 25.51 -22.06 19.01
C SER A 10 24.45 -21.03 19.40
N SER A 11 24.65 -19.78 18.97
CA SER A 11 23.64 -18.73 19.09
C SER A 11 22.51 -19.01 18.09
N VAL A 12 21.36 -19.48 18.59
CA VAL A 12 20.14 -19.58 17.79
C VAL A 12 19.63 -18.15 17.56
N ALA A 13 20.01 -17.54 16.45
CA ALA A 13 19.35 -16.33 15.98
C ALA A 13 17.89 -16.70 15.66
N SER A 14 16.96 -16.27 16.51
CA SER A 14 15.53 -16.39 16.22
C SER A 14 15.25 -15.54 14.97
N ALA A 15 15.12 -16.20 13.82
CA ALA A 15 14.55 -15.58 12.63
C ALA A 15 13.07 -15.31 12.95
N SER A 16 12.78 -14.09 13.42
CA SER A 16 11.41 -13.60 13.52
C SER A 16 10.79 -13.71 12.14
N ALA A 17 9.85 -14.65 11.96
CA ALA A 17 9.18 -14.86 10.69
C ALA A 17 8.55 -13.54 10.23
N LEU A 18 8.85 -13.13 8.99
CA LEU A 18 8.27 -11.93 8.40
C LEU A 18 6.75 -12.05 8.41
N THR A 19 6.07 -10.95 8.73
CA THR A 19 4.61 -10.89 8.58
C THR A 19 4.26 -11.18 7.12
N PRO A 20 3.35 -12.10 6.80
CA PRO A 20 2.96 -12.33 5.41
C PRO A 20 2.51 -11.02 4.73
N LEU A 21 2.88 -10.80 3.47
CA LEU A 21 2.50 -9.59 2.71
C LEU A 21 1.00 -9.23 2.79
N PRO A 22 0.04 -10.17 2.72
CA PRO A 22 -1.38 -9.87 2.90
C PRO A 22 -1.76 -9.33 4.29
N LYS A 23 -0.92 -9.58 5.31
CA LYS A 23 -1.14 -9.17 6.70
C LYS A 23 -0.32 -7.94 7.11
N GLU A 24 0.57 -7.45 6.23
CA GLU A 24 1.39 -6.28 6.52
C GLU A 24 0.56 -5.00 6.31
N TYR A 25 0.23 -4.33 7.43
CA TYR A 25 -0.72 -3.21 7.42
C TYR A 25 -0.28 -2.05 6.51
N HIS A 26 1.00 -1.67 6.53
CA HIS A 26 1.50 -0.51 5.79
C HIS A 26 1.43 -0.71 4.27
N ILE A 27 1.79 -1.89 3.78
CA ILE A 27 1.71 -2.31 2.39
C ILE A 27 0.25 -2.28 1.94
N ASN A 28 -0.63 -2.91 2.70
CA ASN A 28 -2.03 -3.02 2.33
C ASN A 28 -2.75 -1.67 2.33
N GLN A 29 -2.50 -0.82 3.32
CA GLN A 29 -3.06 0.54 3.35
C GLN A 29 -2.52 1.44 2.24
N SER A 30 -1.25 1.27 1.86
CA SER A 30 -0.65 2.02 0.76
C SER A 30 -1.24 1.60 -0.59
N LEU A 31 -1.41 0.30 -0.80
CA LEU A 31 -2.07 -0.23 -2.00
C LEU A 31 -3.53 0.22 -2.08
N MET A 32 -4.28 0.11 -0.98
CA MET A 32 -5.66 0.60 -0.89
C MET A 32 -5.73 2.09 -1.21
N SER A 33 -4.86 2.91 -0.62
CA SER A 33 -4.81 4.36 -0.89
C SER A 33 -4.56 4.67 -2.36
N GLY A 34 -3.70 3.89 -3.02
CA GLY A 34 -3.46 3.98 -4.47
C GLY A 34 -4.73 3.70 -5.28
N VAL A 35 -5.46 2.63 -4.95
CA VAL A 35 -6.72 2.26 -5.61
C VAL A 35 -7.80 3.31 -5.37
N VAL A 36 -7.93 3.84 -4.15
CA VAL A 36 -8.89 4.91 -3.84
C VAL A 36 -8.58 6.16 -4.65
N ALA A 37 -7.33 6.60 -4.70
CA ALA A 37 -6.92 7.74 -5.53
C ALA A 37 -7.21 7.51 -7.03
N ASP A 38 -6.97 6.31 -7.54
CA ASP A 38 -7.27 5.94 -8.93
C ASP A 38 -8.77 5.96 -9.24
N ARG A 39 -9.62 5.54 -8.29
CA ARG A 39 -11.08 5.62 -8.46
C ARG A 39 -11.58 7.06 -8.40
N ILE A 40 -11.09 7.86 -7.45
CA ILE A 40 -11.45 9.27 -7.33
C ILE A 40 -11.11 10.04 -8.61
N ARG A 41 -9.90 9.91 -9.15
CA ARG A 41 -9.52 10.63 -10.39
C ARG A 41 -10.33 10.19 -11.62
N LYS A 42 -10.86 8.95 -11.63
CA LYS A 42 -11.64 8.41 -12.74
C LYS A 42 -13.10 8.86 -12.65
N ALA A 43 -13.64 8.94 -11.44
CA ALA A 43 -15.02 9.37 -11.20
C ALA A 43 -15.16 10.91 -11.19
N CYS A 44 -14.15 11.65 -10.75
CA CYS A 44 -14.19 13.09 -10.61
C CYS A 44 -13.49 13.81 -11.78
N PRO A 45 -14.20 14.60 -12.60
CA PRO A 45 -13.59 15.33 -13.71
C PRO A 45 -12.75 16.54 -13.27
N SER A 46 -12.93 17.09 -12.07
CA SER A 46 -12.16 18.25 -11.58
C SER A 46 -10.88 17.85 -10.82
N ILE A 47 -10.60 16.56 -10.66
CA ILE A 47 -9.42 16.05 -9.95
C ILE A 47 -8.54 15.26 -10.92
N SER A 48 -7.24 15.32 -10.73
CA SER A 48 -6.26 14.55 -11.52
C SER A 48 -5.19 13.95 -10.62
N ALA A 49 -4.58 12.84 -11.08
CA ALA A 49 -3.50 12.22 -10.35
C ALA A 49 -2.16 12.94 -10.59
N ARG A 50 -1.36 13.02 -9.54
CA ARG A 50 0.05 13.38 -9.60
C ARG A 50 0.84 12.10 -9.94
N MET A 51 0.89 11.74 -11.22
CA MET A 51 1.44 10.46 -11.68
C MET A 51 2.87 10.21 -11.17
N PHE A 52 3.74 11.22 -11.18
CA PHE A 52 5.10 11.11 -10.64
C PHE A 52 5.10 10.79 -9.13
N VAL A 53 4.20 11.41 -8.36
CA VAL A 53 4.09 11.16 -6.91
C VAL A 53 3.53 9.77 -6.64
N ALA A 54 2.51 9.33 -7.38
CA ALA A 54 1.97 7.99 -7.26
C ALA A 54 3.04 6.92 -7.57
N TRP A 55 3.81 7.11 -8.65
CA TRP A 55 4.92 6.23 -9.00
C TRP A 55 6.03 6.24 -7.93
N SER A 56 6.41 7.42 -7.43
CA SER A 56 7.40 7.54 -6.35
C SER A 56 6.96 6.81 -5.08
N LYS A 57 5.69 6.92 -4.69
CA LYS A 57 5.12 6.20 -3.53
C LYS A 57 5.11 4.70 -3.73
N LEU A 58 4.76 4.21 -4.91
CA LEU A 58 4.83 2.79 -5.24
C LEU A 58 6.26 2.26 -5.12
N ASN A 59 7.24 3.01 -5.64
CA ASN A 59 8.64 2.62 -5.55
C ASN A 59 9.13 2.62 -4.09
N ARG A 60 8.73 3.62 -3.30
CA ARG A 60 9.03 3.65 -1.85
C ARG A 60 8.39 2.47 -1.10
N LEU A 61 7.18 2.07 -1.47
CA LEU A 61 6.52 0.90 -0.88
C LEU A 61 7.28 -0.39 -1.17
N LYS A 62 7.74 -0.54 -2.42
CA LYS A 62 8.59 -1.66 -2.83
C LYS A 62 9.92 -1.65 -2.06
N SER A 63 10.58 -0.49 -1.96
CA SER A 63 11.81 -0.35 -1.17
C SER A 63 11.59 -0.66 0.31
N TYR A 64 10.44 -0.26 0.88
CA TYR A 64 10.06 -0.61 2.25
C TYR A 64 9.90 -2.12 2.43
N ALA A 65 9.24 -2.81 1.49
CA ALA A 65 9.11 -4.25 1.56
C ALA A 65 10.49 -4.94 1.49
N VAL A 66 11.34 -4.55 0.54
CA VAL A 66 12.68 -5.11 0.43
C VAL A 66 13.53 -4.83 1.68
N SER A 67 13.46 -3.62 2.25
CA SER A 67 14.21 -3.29 3.48
C SER A 67 13.71 -4.04 4.72
N LYS A 68 12.44 -4.49 4.71
CA LYS A 68 11.89 -5.38 5.73
C LYS A 68 12.38 -6.82 5.59
N GLY A 69 12.96 -7.21 4.46
CA GLY A 69 13.47 -8.56 4.18
C GLY A 69 12.60 -9.38 3.23
N TYR A 70 11.58 -8.80 2.60
CA TYR A 70 10.81 -9.50 1.56
C TYR A 70 11.60 -9.56 0.26
N GLU A 71 11.51 -10.68 -0.45
CA GLU A 71 12.13 -10.82 -1.76
C GLU A 71 11.42 -9.93 -2.80
N GLU A 72 12.18 -9.14 -3.54
CA GLU A 72 11.63 -8.27 -4.58
C GLU A 72 10.72 -8.97 -5.62
N PRO A 73 11.02 -10.20 -6.10
CA PRO A 73 10.10 -10.95 -6.96
C PRO A 73 8.83 -11.38 -6.24
N GLU A 74 8.89 -11.73 -4.95
CA GLU A 74 7.73 -12.09 -4.13
C GLU A 74 6.78 -10.89 -3.97
N VAL A 75 7.32 -9.72 -3.64
CA VAL A 75 6.55 -8.47 -3.52
C VAL A 75 5.86 -8.14 -4.84
N ARG A 76 6.57 -8.27 -5.97
CA ARG A 76 5.98 -8.06 -7.30
C ARG A 76 4.87 -9.06 -7.62
N ALA A 77 5.07 -10.33 -7.29
CA ALA A 77 4.08 -11.38 -7.52
C ALA A 77 2.82 -11.08 -6.70
N PHE A 78 2.97 -10.76 -5.41
CA PHE A 78 1.89 -10.34 -4.52
C PHE A 78 1.10 -9.15 -5.07
N MET A 79 1.77 -8.08 -5.53
CA MET A 79 1.10 -6.91 -6.11
C MET A 79 0.35 -7.21 -7.42
N LYS A 80 0.73 -8.27 -8.12
CA LYS A 80 0.10 -8.71 -9.38
C LYS A 80 -0.97 -9.79 -9.17
N ASP A 81 -1.00 -10.40 -7.99
CA ASP A 81 -1.89 -11.51 -7.69
C ASP A 81 -3.36 -11.06 -7.78
N PRO A 82 -4.20 -11.77 -8.57
CA PRO A 82 -5.59 -11.37 -8.77
C PRO A 82 -6.44 -11.44 -7.50
N VAL A 83 -6.13 -12.37 -6.58
CA VAL A 83 -6.87 -12.52 -5.32
C VAL A 83 -6.58 -11.33 -4.41
N GLU A 84 -5.31 -10.97 -4.27
CA GLU A 84 -4.91 -9.81 -3.47
C GLU A 84 -5.38 -8.50 -4.07
N LYS A 85 -5.35 -8.38 -5.41
CA LYS A 85 -5.95 -7.23 -6.10
C LYS A 85 -7.45 -7.14 -5.84
N ALA A 86 -8.19 -8.25 -5.87
CA ALA A 86 -9.61 -8.26 -5.56
C ALA A 86 -9.86 -7.82 -4.10
N ARG A 87 -9.07 -8.33 -3.15
CA ARG A 87 -9.16 -7.95 -1.74
C ARG A 87 -8.87 -6.46 -1.51
N VAL A 88 -7.80 -5.92 -2.07
CA VAL A 88 -7.48 -4.48 -1.97
C VAL A 88 -8.55 -3.63 -2.65
N ASN A 89 -9.14 -4.10 -3.76
CA ASN A 89 -10.26 -3.43 -4.42
C ASN A 89 -11.52 -3.41 -3.55
N ALA A 90 -11.79 -4.46 -2.78
CA ALA A 90 -12.90 -4.48 -1.82
C ALA A 90 -12.65 -3.48 -0.69
N MET A 91 -11.46 -3.50 -0.07
CA MET A 91 -11.07 -2.51 0.95
C MET A 91 -11.22 -1.07 0.47
N ALA A 92 -10.80 -0.79 -0.77
CA ALA A 92 -10.95 0.53 -1.36
C ALA A 92 -12.42 0.88 -1.65
N ALA A 93 -13.27 -0.10 -1.98
CA ALA A 93 -14.70 0.14 -2.12
C ALA A 93 -15.33 0.51 -0.78
N ASP A 94 -15.03 -0.26 0.26
CA ASP A 94 -15.52 -0.02 1.63
C ASP A 94 -15.05 1.35 2.14
N TYR A 95 -13.80 1.72 1.88
CA TYR A 95 -13.28 3.05 2.20
C TYR A 95 -14.09 4.14 1.50
N LEU A 96 -14.30 4.03 0.19
CA LEU A 96 -15.05 5.01 -0.58
C LEU A 96 -16.48 5.18 -0.06
N THR A 97 -17.18 4.07 0.16
CA THR A 97 -18.57 4.09 0.64
C THR A 97 -18.69 4.62 2.07
N SER A 98 -17.79 4.20 2.97
CA SER A 98 -17.77 4.72 4.35
C SER A 98 -17.43 6.21 4.44
N HIS A 99 -16.78 6.76 3.42
CA HIS A 99 -16.44 8.19 3.32
C HIS A 99 -17.37 8.96 2.38
N GLY A 100 -18.58 8.44 2.13
CA GLY A 100 -19.66 9.16 1.46
C GLY A 100 -19.60 9.17 -0.06
N ALA A 101 -18.70 8.40 -0.70
CA ALA A 101 -18.73 8.21 -2.14
C ALA A 101 -19.91 7.30 -2.54
N VAL A 102 -20.77 7.81 -3.42
CA VAL A 102 -21.97 7.13 -3.91
C VAL A 102 -21.78 6.77 -5.37
N ALA A 103 -21.95 5.49 -5.69
CA ALA A 103 -21.85 5.00 -7.07
C ALA A 103 -22.82 5.77 -7.98
N GLY A 104 -22.32 6.26 -9.11
CA GLY A 104 -23.09 7.09 -10.05
C GLY A 104 -23.13 8.59 -9.72
N ASN A 105 -22.69 9.01 -8.53
CA ASN A 105 -22.60 10.43 -8.16
C ASN A 105 -21.14 10.93 -8.21
N ALA A 106 -20.74 11.52 -9.33
CA ALA A 106 -19.38 12.05 -9.50
C ALA A 106 -18.99 13.12 -8.45
N GLU A 107 -19.93 13.95 -8.01
CA GLU A 107 -19.64 15.02 -7.06
C GLU A 107 -19.29 14.49 -5.66
N SER A 108 -19.85 13.34 -5.28
CA SER A 108 -19.48 12.66 -4.03
C SER A 108 -17.99 12.25 -4.03
N TYR A 109 -17.49 11.72 -5.16
CA TYR A 109 -16.06 11.41 -5.32
C TYR A 109 -15.20 12.66 -5.36
N CYS A 110 -15.67 13.73 -5.99
CA CYS A 110 -14.97 15.01 -6.02
C CYS A 110 -14.84 15.62 -4.63
N THR A 111 -15.91 15.59 -3.84
CA THR A 111 -15.92 16.07 -2.45
C THR A 111 -14.92 15.31 -1.61
N LEU A 112 -15.00 13.98 -1.62
CA LEU A 112 -14.01 13.12 -0.94
C LEU A 112 -12.59 13.42 -1.42
N GLY A 113 -12.37 13.51 -2.73
CA GLY A 113 -11.05 13.82 -3.27
C GLY A 113 -10.47 15.14 -2.79
N ARG A 114 -11.29 16.20 -2.72
CA ARG A 114 -10.87 17.51 -2.18
C ARG A 114 -10.55 17.42 -0.69
N GLU A 115 -11.33 16.69 0.08
CA GLU A 115 -11.05 16.45 1.50
C GLU A 115 -9.73 15.72 1.70
N GLU A 116 -9.47 14.66 0.94
CA GLU A 116 -8.22 13.90 1.02
C GLU A 116 -7.01 14.78 0.69
N ILE A 117 -7.14 15.61 -0.36
CA ILE A 117 -6.12 16.60 -0.75
C ILE A 117 -5.87 17.59 0.40
N ALA A 118 -6.92 18.13 1.01
CA ALA A 118 -6.82 19.08 2.12
C ALA A 118 -6.17 18.43 3.35
N LYS A 119 -6.53 17.18 3.66
CA LYS A 119 -5.95 16.38 4.75
C LYS A 119 -4.50 15.98 4.49
N LYS A 120 -3.98 16.18 3.27
CA LYS A 120 -2.66 15.68 2.82
C LYS A 120 -2.48 14.19 3.12
N SER A 121 -3.56 13.42 3.03
CA SER A 121 -3.52 11.98 3.27
C SER A 121 -2.66 11.28 2.22
N LEU A 122 -2.41 9.98 2.39
CA LEU A 122 -1.68 9.22 1.37
C LEU A 122 -2.41 9.29 0.01
N ILE A 123 -3.75 9.20 0.01
CA ILE A 123 -4.64 9.38 -1.13
C ILE A 123 -4.49 10.79 -1.71
N GLY A 124 -4.67 11.81 -0.88
CA GLY A 124 -4.66 13.21 -1.30
C GLY A 124 -3.32 13.68 -1.85
N GLN A 125 -2.21 13.16 -1.33
CA GLN A 125 -0.87 13.44 -1.85
C GLN A 125 -0.69 12.94 -3.29
N MET A 126 -1.44 11.91 -3.71
CA MET A 126 -1.46 11.40 -5.09
C MET A 126 -2.43 12.15 -5.99
N LEU A 127 -3.21 13.07 -5.46
CA LEU A 127 -4.24 13.82 -6.18
C LEU A 127 -3.89 15.32 -6.26
N ARG A 128 -4.49 15.99 -7.22
CA ARG A 128 -4.53 17.46 -7.32
C ARG A 128 -5.88 17.88 -7.89
N ALA A 129 -6.40 18.99 -7.39
CA ALA A 129 -7.43 19.73 -8.10
C ALA A 129 -6.85 20.21 -9.46
N ARG A 130 -7.71 20.24 -10.47
CA ARG A 130 -7.38 20.87 -11.76
C ARG A 130 -7.33 22.37 -11.63
#